data_AF-A0A9E2VXL0-F1
#
_entry.id   AF-A0A9E2VXL0-F1
#
_cell.length_a   1.000
_cell.length_b   1.000
_cell.length_c   1.000
_cell.angle_alpha   90.00
_cell.angle_beta   90.00
_cell.angle_gamma   90.00
#
_symmetry.space_group_name_H-M   'P 1'
#
loop_
_entity.id
_entity.type
_entity.pdbx_description
1 polymer ?
#
loop_
_entity_poly.entity_id
_entity_poly.type
_entity_poly.pdbx_seq_one_letter_code
_entity_poly.pdbx_strand_id
1 'polypeptide(L)'
;MNVKSEEEWCERAAAFLNHKVNDAGITHIELARRLRKHGIMETEASITSKLARGTFPATFFLACVAALELDGVAMKEVLELPS
;
A
#
# COMPACT_ATOMS: atom_id res chain seq x y z
N MET A 1 3.57 17.70 11.24
CA MET A 1 2.08 17.67 11.18
C MET A 1 1.61 16.50 12.02
N ASN A 2 0.49 16.63 12.74
CA ASN A 2 -0.06 15.55 13.57
C ASN A 2 -1.27 14.96 12.83
N VAL A 3 -1.23 13.68 12.46
CA VAL A 3 -2.38 12.94 11.90
C VAL A 3 -3.42 12.82 13.00
N LYS A 4 -4.66 13.26 12.75
CA LYS A 4 -5.63 13.51 13.83
C LYS A 4 -6.75 12.48 13.93
N SER A 5 -6.88 11.59 12.95
CA SER A 5 -7.94 10.57 12.93
C SER A 5 -7.45 9.25 12.33
N GLU A 6 -8.17 8.18 12.63
CA GLU A 6 -7.97 6.87 11.98
C GLU A 6 -8.23 6.94 10.47
N GLU A 7 -9.20 7.75 10.05
CA GLU A 7 -9.50 8.00 8.64
C GLU A 7 -8.30 8.60 7.90
N GLU A 8 -7.65 9.62 8.48
CA GLU A 8 -6.45 10.22 7.90
C GLU A 8 -5.28 9.22 7.85
N TRP A 9 -5.18 8.30 8.83
CA TRP A 9 -4.22 7.19 8.77
C TRP A 9 -4.53 6.21 7.62
N CYS A 10 -5.81 5.87 7.42
CA CYS A 10 -6.24 4.99 6.34
C CYS A 10 -5.93 5.60 4.96
N GLU A 11 -6.24 6.88 4.78
CA GLU A 11 -5.94 7.62 3.55
C GLU A 11 -4.43 7.65 3.27
N ARG A 12 -3.61 7.99 4.28
CA ARG A 12 -2.16 8.05 4.14
C ARG A 12 -1.54 6.69 3.85
N ALA A 13 -2.02 5.63 4.48
CA ALA A 13 -1.53 4.27 4.24
C ALA A 13 -1.84 3.80 2.81
N ALA A 14 -3.04 4.10 2.30
CA ALA A 14 -3.40 3.82 0.91
C ALA A 14 -2.59 4.67 -0.07
N ALA A 15 -2.46 5.98 0.18
CA ALA A 15 -1.67 6.88 -0.65
C ALA A 15 -0.20 6.44 -0.73
N PHE A 16 0.38 6.02 0.39
CA PHE A 16 1.74 5.48 0.42
C PHE A 16 1.90 4.28 -0.49
N LEU A 17 1.02 3.27 -0.39
CA LEU A 17 1.09 2.10 -1.25
C LEU A 17 0.89 2.45 -2.72
N ASN A 18 -0.09 3.31 -3.04
CA ASN A 18 -0.32 3.78 -4.41
C ASN A 18 0.91 4.48 -4.99
N HIS A 19 1.55 5.35 -4.20
CA HIS A 19 2.76 6.05 -4.65
C HIS A 19 3.90 5.07 -4.89
N LYS A 20 4.13 4.10 -4.01
CA LYS A 20 5.18 3.09 -4.19
C LYS A 20 4.92 2.14 -5.37
N VAL A 21 3.66 1.81 -5.64
CA VAL A 21 3.26 1.06 -6.85
C VAL A 21 3.59 1.86 -8.11
N ASN A 22 3.29 3.16 -8.11
CA ASN A 22 3.60 4.06 -9.22
C ASN A 22 5.11 4.27 -9.40
N ASP A 23 5.86 4.47 -8.31
CA ASP A 23 7.33 4.60 -8.32
C ASP A 23 8.00 3.34 -8.89
N ALA A 24 7.45 2.15 -8.57
CA ALA A 24 7.89 0.88 -9.12
C ALA A 24 7.46 0.66 -10.58
N GLY A 25 6.62 1.53 -11.14
CA GLY A 25 6.13 1.43 -12.52
C GLY A 25 5.27 0.19 -12.80
N ILE A 26 4.59 -0.34 -11.78
CA ILE A 26 3.77 -1.55 -11.92
C ILE A 26 2.29 -1.27 -11.77
N THR A 27 1.46 -2.12 -12.36
CA THR A 27 -0.01 -2.07 -12.21
C THR A 27 -0.46 -2.87 -10.98
N HIS A 28 -1.71 -2.66 -10.54
CA HIS A 28 -2.33 -3.50 -9.51
C HIS A 28 -2.40 -4.98 -9.91
N ILE A 29 -2.51 -5.29 -11.20
CA ILE A 29 -2.44 -6.66 -11.73
C ILE A 29 -1.06 -7.27 -11.46
N GLU A 30 0.01 -6.52 -11.74
CA GLU A 30 1.36 -7.00 -11.48
C GLU A 30 1.65 -7.09 -9.98
N LEU A 31 1.16 -6.15 -9.17
CA LEU A 31 1.24 -6.24 -7.72
C LEU A 31 0.56 -7.53 -7.21
N ALA A 32 -0.65 -7.84 -7.68
CA ALA A 32 -1.34 -9.08 -7.34
C ALA A 32 -0.49 -10.33 -7.67
N ARG A 33 0.16 -10.33 -8.83
CA ARG A 33 1.08 -11.41 -9.23
C ARG A 33 2.27 -11.55 -8.28
N ARG A 34 2.85 -10.43 -7.84
CA ARG A 34 3.98 -10.43 -6.90
C ARG A 34 3.53 -10.88 -5.51
N LEU A 35 2.40 -10.37 -5.00
CA LEU A 35 1.80 -10.79 -3.73
C LEU A 35 1.57 -12.31 -3.67
N ARG A 36 1.18 -12.93 -4.79
CA ARG A 36 1.01 -14.39 -4.87
C ARG A 36 2.31 -15.16 -4.57
N LYS A 37 3.47 -14.61 -4.95
CA LYS A 37 4.78 -15.21 -4.61
C LYS A 37 5.08 -15.17 -3.11
N HIS A 38 4.47 -14.23 -2.39
CA HIS A 38 4.53 -14.11 -0.93
C HIS A 38 3.38 -14.84 -0.22
N GLY A 39 2.60 -15.68 -0.93
CA GLY A 39 1.49 -16.44 -0.35
C GLY A 39 0.21 -15.64 -0.14
N ILE A 40 0.15 -14.39 -0.61
CA ILE A 40 -1.03 -13.53 -0.51
C ILE A 40 -1.81 -13.58 -1.82
N MET A 41 -3.01 -14.16 -1.77
CA MET A 41 -3.89 -14.28 -2.94
C MET A 41 -4.80 -13.07 -3.03
N GLU A 42 -4.43 -12.13 -3.88
CA GLU A 42 -5.21 -10.93 -4.19
C GLU A 42 -5.54 -10.88 -5.68
N THR A 43 -6.60 -10.17 -6.01
CA THR A 43 -6.95 -9.78 -7.38
C THR A 43 -6.76 -8.28 -7.54
N GLU A 44 -6.70 -7.80 -8.78
CA GLU A 44 -6.68 -6.36 -9.05
C GLU A 44 -7.86 -5.65 -8.38
N ALA A 45 -9.07 -6.22 -8.47
CA ALA A 45 -10.27 -5.65 -7.88
C ALA A 45 -10.20 -5.60 -6.34
N SER A 46 -9.64 -6.62 -5.69
CA SER A 46 -9.52 -6.65 -4.23
C SER A 46 -8.45 -5.69 -3.72
N ILE A 47 -7.35 -5.51 -4.45
CA ILE A 47 -6.34 -4.47 -4.17
C ILE A 47 -6.96 -3.08 -4.30
N THR A 48 -7.59 -2.78 -5.44
CA THR A 48 -8.25 -1.48 -5.66
C THR A 48 -9.28 -1.19 -4.57
N SER A 49 -10.08 -2.17 -4.18
CA SER A 49 -11.06 -2.00 -3.09
C SER A 49 -10.43 -1.77 -1.72
N LYS A 50 -9.30 -2.42 -1.41
CA LYS A 50 -8.57 -2.21 -0.15
C LYS A 50 -7.95 -0.82 -0.11
N LEU A 51 -7.31 -0.40 -1.19
CA LEU A 51 -6.68 0.92 -1.29
C LEU A 51 -7.73 2.04 -1.31
N ALA A 52 -8.89 1.83 -1.94
CA ALA A 52 -9.98 2.81 -1.93
C ALA A 52 -10.59 3.03 -0.54
N ARG A 53 -10.67 1.98 0.30
CA ARG A 53 -11.18 2.10 1.68
C ARG A 53 -10.11 2.50 2.70
N GLY A 54 -8.84 2.37 2.34
CA GLY A 54 -7.71 2.59 3.24
C GLY A 54 -7.58 1.60 4.41
N THR A 55 -8.48 0.63 4.53
CA THR A 55 -8.47 -0.40 5.57
C THR A 55 -8.07 -1.74 4.98
N PHE A 56 -6.95 -2.28 5.48
CA PHE A 56 -6.44 -3.58 5.10
C PHE A 56 -5.62 -4.21 6.24
N PRO A 57 -5.54 -5.55 6.29
CA PRO A 57 -4.73 -6.23 7.29
C PRO A 57 -3.25 -5.84 7.18
N ALA A 58 -2.56 -5.79 8.32
CA ALA A 58 -1.11 -5.57 8.36
C ALA A 58 -0.33 -6.60 7.51
N THR A 59 -0.84 -7.83 7.39
CA THR A 59 -0.25 -8.86 6.53
C THR A 59 -0.24 -8.47 5.05
N PHE A 60 -1.33 -7.85 4.54
CA PHE A 60 -1.38 -7.32 3.19
C PHE A 60 -0.37 -6.18 3.01
N PHE A 61 -0.32 -5.26 3.97
CA PHE A 61 0.62 -4.14 3.93
C PHE A 61 2.09 -4.59 3.88
N LEU A 62 2.49 -5.48 4.80
CA LEU A 62 3.85 -6.03 4.83
C LEU A 62 4.18 -6.80 3.56
N ALA A 63 3.22 -7.55 3.01
CA ALA A 63 3.40 -8.23 1.74
C ALA A 63 3.58 -7.27 0.57
N CYS A 64 2.88 -6.12 0.56
CA CYS A 64 3.11 -5.08 -0.46
C CYS A 64 4.51 -4.48 -0.35
N VAL A 65 4.97 -4.15 0.86
CA VAL A 65 6.35 -3.65 1.10
C VAL A 65 7.38 -4.66 0.59
N ALA A 66 7.20 -5.94 0.90
CA ALA A 66 8.08 -7.01 0.42
C ALA A 66 8.01 -7.21 -1.11
N ALA A 67 6.81 -7.18 -1.70
CA ALA A 67 6.59 -7.36 -3.14
C ALA A 67 7.13 -6.20 -3.99
N LEU A 68 7.26 -5.02 -3.37
CA LEU A 68 7.86 -3.82 -3.95
C LEU A 68 9.36 -3.70 -3.66
N GLU A 69 9.96 -4.71 -2.97
CA GLU A 69 11.38 -4.75 -2.62
C GLU A 69 11.85 -3.51 -1.82
N LEU A 70 10.97 -3.01 -0.95
CA LEU A 70 11.29 -1.88 -0.07
C LEU A 70 11.97 -2.38 1.20
N ASP A 71 13.05 -1.71 1.61
CA ASP A 71 13.75 -2.01 2.87
C ASP A 71 12.92 -1.70 4.12
N GLY A 72 11.91 -0.83 3.99
CA GLY A 72 11.02 -0.47 5.08
C GLY A 72 10.06 0.66 4.70
N VAL A 73 9.44 1.23 5.73
CA VAL A 73 8.48 2.33 5.58
C VAL A 73 9.03 3.52 6.36
N ALA A 74 9.43 4.57 5.64
CA ALA A 74 9.83 5.80 6.28
C ALA A 74 8.57 6.58 6.67
N MET A 75 8.40 6.84 7.97
CA MET A 75 7.25 7.62 8.46
C MET A 75 7.17 9.01 7.82
N LYS A 76 8.31 9.58 7.41
CA LYS A 76 8.36 10.83 6.66
C LYS A 76 7.53 10.74 5.37
N GLU A 77 7.65 9.64 4.63
CA GLU A 77 6.90 9.44 3.39
C GLU A 77 5.40 9.32 3.69
N VAL A 78 5.01 8.58 4.72
CA VAL A 78 3.59 8.45 5.11
C VAL A 78 2.99 9.79 5.58
N LEU A 79 3.77 10.61 6.27
CA LEU A 79 3.33 11.87 6.88
C LEU A 79 3.43 13.09 5.95
N GLU A 80 4.27 13.03 4.91
CA GLU A 80 4.55 14.16 4.01
C GLU A 80 4.12 13.91 2.56
N LEU A 81 3.45 12.79 2.26
CA LEU A 81 2.86 12.56 0.94
C LEU A 81 1.96 13.74 0.55
N PRO A 82 2.14 14.32 -0.64
CA PRO A 82 1.24 15.34 -1.15
C PRO A 82 -0.15 14.72 -1.34
N SER A 83 -1.15 15.42 -0.79
CA SER A 83 -2.58 15.13 -0.97
C SER A 83 -3.01 15.30 -2.42
#